data_AF-A0A6B2SF94-F1
#
_entry.id   AF-A0A6B2SF94-F1
#
_cell.length_a   1.000
_cell.length_b   1.000
_cell.length_c   1.000
_cell.angle_alpha   90.00
_cell.angle_beta   90.00
_cell.angle_gamma   90.00
#
_symmetry.space_group_name_H-M   'P 1'
#
loop_
_entity.id
_entity.type
_entity.pdbx_description
1 polymer ?
#
loop_
_entity_poly.entity_id
_entity_poly.type
_entity_poly.pdbx_seq_one_letter_code
_entity_poly.pdbx_strand_id
1 'polypeptide(L)' 'RAHPALGAGRDITWLPAPDGVLAFRRTTSAGSFVCTVNLASSPVALPTPGTPLLASTEIAPGAGRAVLPADSAVWWAA' A
#
# COMPACT_ATOMS: atom_id res chain seq x y z
N ARG A 1 13.63 -3.05 -5.21
CA ARG A 1 13.74 -2.97 -6.69
C ARG A 1 13.46 -4.32 -7.40
N ALA A 2 13.48 -5.46 -6.71
CA ALA A 2 13.31 -6.79 -7.33
C ALA A 2 11.85 -7.26 -7.52
N HIS A 3 10.85 -6.59 -6.93
CA HIS A 3 9.47 -7.05 -7.04
C HIS A 3 8.93 -6.85 -8.47
N PRO A 4 8.48 -7.91 -9.16
CA PRO A 4 8.14 -7.84 -10.59
C PRO A 4 7.05 -6.82 -10.91
N ALA A 5 6.06 -6.70 -10.02
CA ALA A 5 4.95 -5.74 -10.21
C ALA A 5 5.35 -4.25 -10.08
N LEU A 6 6.57 -3.93 -9.61
CA LEU A 6 7.05 -2.54 -9.59
C LEU A 6 7.42 -2.03 -11.00
N GLY A 7 7.84 -2.92 -11.91
CA GLY A 7 8.25 -2.61 -13.28
C GLY A 7 7.18 -2.81 -14.34
N ALA A 8 5.96 -3.17 -13.96
CA ALA A 8 4.91 -3.69 -14.83
C ALA A 8 4.15 -2.63 -15.67
N GLY A 9 4.82 -1.60 -16.20
CA GLY A 9 4.17 -0.59 -17.06
C GLY A 9 3.40 0.51 -16.31
N ARG A 10 2.23 0.92 -16.79
CA ARG A 10 1.43 2.03 -16.22
C ARG A 10 0.07 1.61 -15.67
N ASP A 11 -0.30 0.34 -15.83
CA ASP A 11 -1.61 -0.13 -15.41
C ASP A 11 -1.69 -0.22 -13.89
N ILE A 12 -2.71 0.46 -13.36
CA ILE A 12 -3.06 0.45 -11.94
C ILE A 12 -4.57 0.21 -11.80
N THR A 13 -4.95 -0.53 -10.76
CA THR A 13 -6.33 -0.62 -10.30
C THR A 13 -6.46 0.18 -9.02
N TRP A 14 -7.28 1.23 -9.03
CA TRP A 14 -7.60 1.96 -7.81
C TRP A 14 -8.43 1.08 -6.88
N LEU A 15 -8.07 1.07 -5.60
CA LEU A 15 -8.77 0.34 -4.55
C LEU A 15 -9.64 1.30 -3.75
N PRO A 16 -10.76 0.83 -3.17
CA PRO A 16 -11.50 1.62 -2.20
C PRO A 16 -10.59 2.06 -1.05
N ALA A 17 -10.63 3.33 -0.71
CA ALA A 17 -9.87 3.91 0.37
C ALA A 17 -10.70 5.00 1.07
N PRO A 18 -10.48 5.25 2.38
CA PRO A 18 -11.04 6.40 3.06
C PRO A 18 -10.57 7.72 2.45
N ASP A 19 -11.28 8.81 2.74
CA ASP A 19 -10.87 10.15 2.35
C ASP A 19 -9.46 10.48 2.84
N GLY A 20 -8.68 11.13 1.99
CA GLY A 20 -7.27 11.43 2.27
C GLY A 20 -6.32 10.24 2.10
N VAL A 21 -6.80 9.07 1.68
CA VAL A 21 -5.94 7.90 1.38
C VAL A 21 -5.98 7.57 -0.10
N LEU A 22 -4.80 7.38 -0.70
CA LEU A 22 -4.65 6.77 -2.02
C LEU A 22 -4.27 5.30 -1.87
N ALA A 23 -5.01 4.42 -2.54
CA ALA A 23 -4.67 3.00 -2.61
C ALA A 23 -4.79 2.51 -4.06
N PHE A 24 -3.74 1.89 -4.57
CA PHE A 24 -3.78 1.25 -5.89
C PHE A 24 -3.02 -0.06 -5.92
N ARG A 25 -3.45 -0.97 -6.79
CA ARG A 25 -2.84 -2.27 -7.05
C ARG A 25 -2.24 -2.34 -8.43
N ARG A 26 -1.13 -3.06 -8.55
CA ARG A 26 -0.53 -3.50 -9.81
C ARG A 26 -0.42 -5.02 -9.77
N THR A 27 -1.05 -5.70 -10.72
CA THR A 27 -1.04 -7.15 -10.80
C THR A 27 -0.34 -7.59 -12.08
N THR A 28 0.53 -8.58 -11.94
CA THR A 28 1.22 -9.24 -13.04
C THR A 28 1.05 -10.76 -12.92
N SER A 29 1.43 -11.50 -13.95
CA SER A 29 1.51 -12.96 -13.87
C SER A 29 2.47 -13.47 -12.80
N ALA A 30 3.43 -12.65 -12.35
CA ALA A 30 4.46 -13.03 -11.40
C ALA A 30 4.26 -12.45 -9.99
N GLY A 31 3.13 -11.77 -9.72
CA GLY A 31 2.80 -11.25 -8.40
C GLY A 31 2.00 -9.94 -8.42
N SER A 32 1.57 -9.52 -7.23
CA SER A 32 0.76 -8.33 -7.02
C SER A 32 1.43 -7.37 -6.02
N PHE A 33 1.27 -6.09 -6.29
CA PHE A 33 1.81 -4.99 -5.49
C PHE A 33 0.66 -4.05 -5.13
N VAL A 34 0.59 -3.62 -3.88
CA VAL A 34 -0.32 -2.55 -3.46
C VAL A 34 0.51 -1.39 -2.92
N CYS A 35 0.16 -0.17 -3.30
CA CYS A 35 0.67 1.06 -2.69
C CYS A 35 -0.47 1.72 -1.92
N THR A 36 -0.23 2.07 -0.67
CA THR A 36 -1.14 2.87 0.16
C THR A 36 -0.41 4.11 0.63
N VAL A 37 -1.01 5.28 0.43
CA VAL A 37 -0.48 6.58 0.87
C VAL A 37 -1.54 7.28 1.69
N ASN A 38 -1.24 7.59 2.95
CA ASN A 38 -2.06 8.42 3.81
C ASN A 38 -1.61 9.88 3.68
N LEU A 39 -2.43 10.69 3.02
CA LEU A 39 -2.25 12.14 2.84
C LEU A 39 -3.06 12.94 3.87
N ALA A 40 -3.80 12.27 4.76
CA ALA A 40 -4.52 12.94 5.84
C ALA A 40 -3.55 13.34 6.96
N SER A 41 -3.95 14.33 7.75
CA SER A 41 -3.20 14.81 8.91
C SER A 41 -3.35 13.93 10.16
N SER A 42 -3.95 12.75 10.04
CA SER A 42 -4.18 11.82 11.13
C SER A 42 -3.93 10.36 10.71
N PRO A 43 -3.63 9.47 11.67
CA PRO A 43 -3.48 8.05 11.36
C PRO A 43 -4.78 7.43 10.82
N VAL A 44 -4.65 6.58 9.80
CA VAL A 44 -5.79 5.87 9.19
C VAL A 44 -5.59 4.37 9.26
N ALA A 45 -6.59 3.65 9.76
CA ALA A 45 -6.60 2.19 9.75
C ALA A 45 -7.15 1.67 8.42
N LEU A 46 -6.42 0.77 7.75
CA LEU A 46 -6.81 0.17 6.48
C LEU A 46 -6.69 -1.36 6.57
N PRO A 47 -7.40 -2.15 5.74
CA PRO A 47 -7.11 -3.57 5.59
C PRO A 47 -5.64 -3.78 5.24
N THR A 48 -4.98 -4.75 5.88
CA THR A 48 -3.58 -5.09 5.57
C THR A 48 -3.53 -5.82 4.23
N PRO A 49 -2.99 -5.21 3.15
CA PRO A 49 -3.06 -5.82 1.82
C PRO A 49 -2.11 -7.02 1.65
N GLY A 50 -1.08 -7.11 2.50
CA GLY A 50 -0.08 -8.16 2.46
C GLY A 50 1.14 -7.82 3.29
N THR A 51 2.31 -8.27 2.87
CA THR A 51 3.58 -8.06 3.61
C THR A 51 4.22 -6.73 3.20
N PRO A 52 4.63 -5.86 4.14
CA PRO A 52 5.30 -4.61 3.79
C PRO A 52 6.65 -4.87 3.13
N LEU A 53 6.89 -4.19 2.02
CA LEU A 53 8.14 -4.20 1.25
C LEU A 53 8.98 -2.94 1.53
N LEU A 54 8.31 -1.81 1.71
CA LEU A 54 8.91 -0.51 1.97
C LEU A 54 7.88 0.36 2.69
N ALA A 55 8.32 1.12 3.68
CA ALA A 55 7.51 2.14 4.32
C ALA A 55 8.34 3.42 4.46
N SER A 56 7.71 4.58 4.32
CA SER A 56 8.38 5.87 4.52
C SER A 56 8.61 6.20 6.00
N THR A 57 7.92 5.50 6.89
CA THR A 57 8.02 5.59 8.35
C THR A 57 7.82 4.19 8.95
N GLU A 58 8.07 4.04 10.25
CA GLU A 58 7.82 2.78 10.95
C GLU A 58 6.33 2.43 10.94
N ILE A 59 6.03 1.20 10.53
CA ILE A 59 4.67 0.66 10.46
C ILE A 59 4.71 -0.74 11.07
N ALA A 60 3.82 -1.00 12.02
CA ALA A 60 3.53 -2.34 12.49
C ALA A 60 2.24 -2.85 11.82
N PRO A 61 2.32 -3.70 10.77
CA PRO A 61 1.13 -4.23 10.13
C PRO A 61 0.44 -5.23 11.07
N GLY A 62 -0.84 -4.99 11.38
CA GLY A 62 -1.67 -5.97 12.06
C GLY A 62 -2.15 -7.06 11.11
N ALA A 63 -2.57 -8.21 11.66
CA ALA A 63 -2.98 -9.38 10.88
C ALA A 63 -4.18 -9.12 9.93
N GLY A 64 -5.06 -8.17 10.28
CA GLY A 64 -6.21 -7.80 9.44
C GLY A 64 -6.25 -6.32 9.05
N ARG A 65 -5.66 -5.44 9.88
CA ARG A 65 -5.58 -4.00 9.61
C ARG A 65 -4.21 -3.46 9.97
N ALA A 66 -3.73 -2.53 9.15
CA ALA A 66 -2.55 -1.72 9.42
C ALA A 66 -3.00 -0.30 9.74
N VAL A 67 -2.34 0.35 10.69
CA VAL A 67 -2.51 1.78 10.96
C VAL A 67 -1.39 2.51 10.24
N LEU A 68 -1.75 3.35 9.28
CA LEU A 68 -0.82 4.22 8.57
C LEU A 68 -0.79 5.58 9.27
N PRO A 69 0.37 6.05 9.77
CA PRO A 69 0.53 7.42 10.24
C PRO A 69 0.15 8.45 9.18
N ALA A 70 -0.10 9.68 9.62
CA ALA A 70 -0.24 10.83 8.73
C ALA A 70 0.99 10.96 7.82
N ASP A 71 0.79 11.48 6.61
CA ASP A 71 1.86 11.77 5.64
C ASP A 71 2.81 10.59 5.38
N SER A 72 2.25 9.38 5.25
CA SER A 72 3.05 8.15 5.10
C SER A 72 2.65 7.32 3.89
N ALA A 73 3.62 6.55 3.37
CA ALA A 73 3.41 5.60 2.29
C ALA A 73 3.93 4.22 2.66
N VAL A 74 3.20 3.18 2.28
CA VAL A 74 3.57 1.77 2.44
C VAL A 74 3.33 1.01 1.14
N TRP A 75 4.29 0.17 0.81
CA TRP A 75 4.28 -0.75 -0.32
C TRP A 75 4.12 -2.17 0.19
N TRP A 76 3.22 -2.93 -0.42
CA TRP A 76 2.86 -4.28 0.00
C TRP A 76 3.12 -5.29 -1.12
N ALA A 77 3.66 -6.45 -0.76
CA ALA A 77 3.52 -7.67 -1.55
C ALA A 77 2.17 -8.30 -1.19
N ALA A 78 1.25 -8.30 -2.15
CA ALA A 78 -0.13 -8.73 -1.98
C ALA A 78 -0.43 -9.99 -2.81
#